data_AF-A0A538U9Z8-F1
#
_entry.id   AF-A0A538U9Z8-F1
#
_cell.length_a   1.000
_cell.length_b   1.000
_cell.length_c   1.000
_cell.angle_alpha   90.00
_cell.angle_beta   90.00
_cell.angle_gamma   90.00
#
_symmetry.space_group_name_H-M   'P 1'
#
loop_
_entity.id
_entity.type
_entity.pdbx_description
1 polymer ?
#
loop_
_entity_poly.entity_id
_entity_poly.type
_entity_poly.pdbx_seq_one_letter_code
_entity_poly.pdbx_strand_id
1 'polypeptide(L)'
;MARSGRIHARTLVKPVINDFSIHVATVNGSGSQTANTVLLRAIFQMGIPVSGKNLFPSNIAGLPTWFTIRASHQGYVARGERNDVLVLMNPETAAEDAAAAAPGTVIVLNDQIKIPPVPDDRVVYAVPMKALIDPITTDVKLRRLVINMIYVGVLA
;
A
#
# COMPACT_ATOMS: atom_id res chain seq x y z
N MET A 1 33.42 33.23 14.42
CA MET A 1 32.89 32.42 13.29
C MET A 1 31.50 31.90 13.67
N ALA A 2 30.45 32.56 13.19
CA ALA A 2 29.07 32.17 13.46
C ALA A 2 28.63 31.04 12.53
N ARG A 3 28.26 29.88 13.08
CA ARG A 3 27.62 28.80 12.32
C ARG A 3 26.14 29.14 12.19
N SER A 4 25.76 29.64 11.01
CA SER A 4 24.38 29.81 10.58
C SER A 4 23.67 28.45 10.58
N GLY A 5 22.80 28.24 11.56
CA GLY A 5 21.90 27.10 11.61
C GLY A 5 20.82 27.27 10.55
N ARG A 6 20.90 26.49 9.47
CA ARG A 6 19.81 26.35 8.50
C ARG A 6 18.65 25.65 9.18
N ILE A 7 17.70 26.43 9.68
CA ILE A 7 16.36 25.97 10.04
C ILE A 7 15.75 25.46 8.72
N HIS A 8 15.62 24.14 8.58
CA HIS A 8 14.85 23.57 7.49
C HIS A 8 13.40 24.02 7.73
N ALA A 9 12.91 24.91 6.88
CA ALA A 9 11.50 25.27 6.88
C ALA A 9 10.71 23.96 6.71
N ARG A 10 9.96 23.57 7.75
CA ARG A 10 8.97 22.50 7.66
C ARG A 10 7.98 22.97 6.59
N THR A 11 8.07 22.45 5.38
CA THR A 11 7.05 22.66 4.36
C THR A 11 5.72 22.27 4.98
N LEU A 12 4.80 23.23 5.13
CA LEU A 12 3.47 22.98 5.63
C LEU A 12 2.76 22.12 4.58
N VAL A 13 2.77 20.80 4.79
CA VAL A 13 2.03 19.86 3.95
C VAL A 13 0.54 20.15 4.18
N LYS A 14 -0.15 20.60 3.14
CA LYS A 14 -1.60 20.76 3.20
C LYS A 14 -2.22 19.39 3.51
N PRO A 15 -3.10 19.29 4.52
CA PRO A 15 -3.71 18.01 4.87
C PRO A 15 -4.50 17.46 3.67
N VAL A 16 -4.28 16.19 3.37
CA VAL A 16 -5.08 15.42 2.41
C VAL A 16 -6.30 14.89 3.17
N ILE A 17 -7.49 15.34 2.79
CA ILE A 17 -8.74 14.98 3.49
C ILE A 17 -9.61 14.17 2.54
N ASN A 18 -9.72 12.87 2.80
CA ASN A 18 -10.59 11.96 2.06
C ASN A 18 -10.44 12.12 0.53
N ASP A 19 -9.21 12.28 0.07
CA ASP A 19 -8.87 12.48 -1.34
C ASP A 19 -7.51 11.85 -1.63
N PHE A 20 -7.48 10.51 -1.64
CA PHE A 20 -6.24 9.76 -1.80
C PHE A 20 -6.48 8.41 -2.49
N SER A 21 -5.40 7.81 -2.97
CA SER A 21 -5.41 6.47 -3.56
C SER A 21 -4.46 5.52 -2.85
N ILE A 22 -4.91 4.28 -2.65
CA ILE A 22 -4.11 3.15 -2.18
C ILE A 22 -3.87 2.21 -3.35
N HIS A 23 -2.61 1.84 -3.58
CA HIS A 23 -2.21 0.88 -4.61
C HIS A 23 -1.60 -0.34 -3.94
N VAL A 24 -2.23 -1.50 -4.10
CA VAL A 24 -1.81 -2.75 -3.46
C VAL A 24 -1.21 -3.67 -4.50
N ALA A 25 0.12 -3.85 -4.49
CA ALA A 25 0.87 -4.72 -5.39
C ALA A 25 1.07 -6.11 -4.77
N THR A 26 0.44 -7.13 -5.34
CA THR A 26 0.42 -8.50 -4.80
C THR A 26 0.67 -9.55 -5.90
N VAL A 27 0.82 -10.81 -5.48
CA VAL A 27 0.87 -11.96 -6.38
C VAL A 27 -0.56 -12.44 -6.66
N ASN A 28 -0.90 -12.69 -7.92
CA ASN A 28 -2.20 -13.21 -8.31
C ASN A 28 -2.41 -14.62 -7.71
N GLY A 29 -3.59 -14.87 -7.11
CA GLY A 29 -3.90 -16.09 -6.37
C GLY A 29 -3.43 -16.11 -4.91
N SER A 30 -2.81 -15.03 -4.41
CA SER A 30 -2.41 -14.91 -2.99
C SER A 30 -3.58 -14.84 -2.01
N GLY A 31 -4.80 -14.53 -2.49
CA GLY A 31 -5.96 -14.24 -1.64
C GLY A 31 -6.11 -12.76 -1.26
N SER A 32 -5.32 -11.86 -1.86
CA SER A 32 -5.34 -10.42 -1.59
C SER A 32 -6.69 -9.76 -1.88
N GLN A 33 -7.52 -10.31 -2.78
CA GLN A 33 -8.85 -9.77 -3.08
C GLN A 33 -9.73 -9.65 -1.84
N THR A 34 -9.67 -10.62 -0.92
CA THR A 34 -10.43 -10.58 0.33
C THR A 34 -9.99 -9.41 1.20
N ALA A 35 -8.68 -9.27 1.43
CA ALA A 35 -8.10 -8.18 2.22
C ALA A 35 -8.39 -6.79 1.61
N ASN A 36 -8.26 -6.65 0.28
CA ASN A 36 -8.58 -5.42 -0.43
C ASN A 36 -10.07 -5.04 -0.31
N THR A 37 -10.95 -6.03 -0.34
CA THR A 37 -12.39 -5.81 -0.14
C THR A 37 -12.71 -5.38 1.28
N VAL A 38 -12.03 -5.94 2.29
CA VAL A 38 -12.18 -5.49 3.68
C VAL A 38 -11.77 -4.03 3.83
N LEU A 39 -10.60 -3.66 3.30
CA LEU A 39 -10.11 -2.28 3.36
C LEU A 39 -11.07 -1.29 2.66
N LEU A 40 -11.54 -1.63 1.46
CA LEU A 40 -12.52 -0.84 0.73
C LEU A 40 -13.84 -0.68 1.51
N ARG A 41 -14.36 -1.77 2.09
CA ARG A 41 -15.60 -1.74 2.87
C ARG A 41 -15.44 -0.94 4.16
N ALA A 42 -14.29 -1.02 4.82
CA ALA A 42 -14.00 -0.23 6.02
C ALA A 42 -14.06 1.27 5.71
N ILE A 43 -13.43 1.72 4.62
CA ILE A 43 -13.50 3.12 4.18
C ILE A 43 -14.94 3.55 3.87
N PHE A 44 -15.69 2.70 3.15
CA PHE A 44 -17.09 2.98 2.84
C PHE A 44 -17.95 3.10 4.11
N GLN A 45 -17.75 2.22 5.09
CA GLN A 45 -18.50 2.21 6.36
C GLN A 45 -18.20 3.43 7.24
N MET A 46 -17.05 4.09 7.04
CA MET A 46 -16.76 5.41 7.64
C MET A 46 -17.51 6.58 6.98
N GLY A 47 -18.34 6.30 5.95
CA GLY A 47 -19.10 7.32 5.23
C GLY A 47 -18.32 8.03 4.12
N ILE A 48 -17.16 7.52 3.73
CA ILE A 48 -16.32 8.10 2.69
C ILE A 48 -16.64 7.42 1.35
N PRO A 49 -17.00 8.16 0.28
CA PRO A 49 -17.16 7.57 -1.04
C PRO A 49 -15.84 6.94 -1.50
N VAL A 50 -15.93 5.69 -1.95
CA VAL A 50 -14.76 4.88 -2.30
C VAL A 50 -15.04 4.01 -3.50
N SER A 51 -14.04 3.85 -4.38
CA SER A 51 -14.07 2.88 -5.48
C SER A 51 -12.88 1.95 -5.41
N GLY A 52 -13.04 0.75 -5.97
CA GLY A 52 -11.99 -0.26 -6.06
C GLY A 52 -11.90 -0.79 -7.48
N LYS A 53 -10.68 -0.96 -7.99
CA LYS A 53 -10.45 -1.55 -9.31
C LYS A 53 -9.30 -2.53 -9.26
N ASN A 54 -9.55 -3.71 -9.80
CA ASN A 54 -8.52 -4.73 -9.97
C ASN A 54 -7.83 -4.54 -11.32
N LEU A 55 -6.50 -4.64 -11.31
CA LEU A 55 -5.62 -4.50 -12.46
C LEU A 55 -4.90 -5.84 -12.63
N PHE A 56 -5.29 -6.53 -13.69
CA PHE A 56 -4.63 -7.73 -14.14
C PHE A 56 -3.81 -7.37 -15.38
N PRO A 57 -2.48 -7.52 -15.37
CA PRO A 57 -1.79 -7.79 -16.61
C PRO A 57 -2.41 -9.08 -17.18
N SER A 58 -2.51 -9.22 -18.50
CA SER A 58 -3.14 -10.39 -19.14
C SER A 58 -2.43 -11.70 -18.76
N ASN A 59 -2.70 -12.24 -17.57
CA ASN A 59 -1.80 -13.18 -16.91
C ASN A 59 -2.54 -14.29 -16.13
N ILE A 60 -1.88 -15.44 -16.09
CA ILE A 60 -2.19 -16.64 -15.30
C ILE A 60 -1.81 -16.46 -13.81
N ALA A 61 -2.22 -17.40 -12.95
CA ALA A 61 -1.92 -17.36 -11.50
C ALA A 61 -0.41 -17.31 -11.22
N GLY A 62 -0.02 -16.62 -10.14
CA GLY A 62 1.38 -16.46 -9.74
C GLY A 62 2.07 -15.20 -10.28
N LEU A 63 1.49 -14.52 -11.27
CA LEU A 63 2.03 -13.27 -11.81
C LEU A 63 1.53 -12.05 -11.02
N PRO A 64 2.16 -10.87 -11.19
CA PRO A 64 1.75 -9.66 -10.47
C PRO A 64 0.30 -9.25 -10.73
N THR A 65 -0.35 -8.72 -9.70
CA THR A 65 -1.67 -8.09 -9.79
C THR A 65 -1.74 -6.89 -8.86
N TRP A 66 -2.47 -5.87 -9.26
CA TRP A 66 -2.63 -4.66 -8.47
C TRP A 66 -4.09 -4.37 -8.18
N PHE A 67 -4.38 -3.85 -7.01
CA PHE A 67 -5.70 -3.35 -6.66
C PHE A 67 -5.59 -1.90 -6.25
N THR A 68 -6.32 -1.02 -6.92
CA THR A 68 -6.39 0.40 -6.59
C THR A 68 -7.67 0.69 -5.82
N ILE A 69 -7.54 1.36 -4.68
CA ILE A 69 -8.65 1.92 -3.91
C ILE A 69 -8.57 3.44 -4.01
N ARG A 70 -9.66 4.09 -4.38
CA ARG A 70 -9.77 5.55 -4.46
C ARG A 70 -10.79 6.03 -3.44
N ALA A 71 -10.34 6.81 -2.45
CA ALA A 71 -11.21 7.52 -1.53
C ALA A 71 -11.36 8.98 -2.02
N SER A 72 -12.60 9.46 -2.14
CA SER A 72 -12.88 10.83 -2.58
C SER A 72 -14.15 11.38 -1.95
N HIS A 73 -14.05 12.44 -1.15
CA HIS A 73 -15.21 13.16 -0.60
C HIS A 73 -16.10 13.78 -1.70
N GLN A 74 -15.57 13.96 -2.91
CA GLN A 74 -16.31 14.46 -4.07
C GLN A 74 -16.96 13.33 -4.91
N GLY A 75 -16.79 12.07 -4.50
CA GLY A 75 -17.39 10.93 -5.20
C GLY A 75 -16.66 10.51 -6.49
N TYR A 76 -15.44 11.00 -6.74
CA TYR A 76 -14.67 10.58 -7.91
C TYR A 76 -14.28 9.11 -7.82
N VAL A 77 -14.67 8.34 -8.84
CA VAL A 77 -14.45 6.89 -8.89
C VAL A 77 -13.32 6.46 -9.81
N ALA A 78 -12.85 7.34 -10.69
CA ALA A 78 -11.73 7.06 -11.57
C ALA A 78 -10.43 6.89 -10.78
N ARG A 79 -9.50 6.10 -11.31
CA ARG A 79 -8.17 5.96 -10.72
C ARG A 79 -7.51 7.34 -10.66
N GLY A 80 -7.01 7.71 -9.47
CA GLY A 80 -6.18 8.90 -9.32
C GLY A 80 -4.85 8.75 -10.04
N GLU A 81 -4.31 9.86 -10.55
CA GLU A 81 -2.97 9.87 -11.18
C GLU A 81 -1.89 9.46 -10.18
N ARG A 82 -2.04 9.89 -8.92
CA ARG A 82 -1.12 9.63 -7.82
C ARG A 82 -1.57 8.46 -6.95
N ASN A 83 -0.60 7.63 -6.56
CA ASN A 83 -0.74 6.63 -5.51
C ASN A 83 -0.15 7.20 -4.20
N ASP A 84 -1.00 7.59 -3.26
CA ASP A 84 -0.56 8.20 -1.99
C ASP A 84 -0.06 7.15 -1.00
N VAL A 85 -0.64 5.96 -1.06
CA VAL A 85 -0.22 4.79 -0.30
C VAL A 85 0.09 3.64 -1.25
N LEU A 86 1.22 2.99 -1.04
CA LEU A 86 1.66 1.83 -1.80
C LEU A 86 1.89 0.65 -0.85
N VAL A 87 1.27 -0.49 -1.12
CA VAL A 87 1.51 -1.74 -0.39
C VAL A 87 2.31 -2.69 -1.28
N LEU A 88 3.51 -3.05 -0.84
CA LEU A 88 4.42 -3.94 -1.56
C LEU A 88 4.41 -5.35 -0.95
N MET A 89 3.71 -6.25 -1.61
CA MET A 89 3.63 -7.68 -1.26
C MET A 89 4.23 -8.58 -2.35
N ASN A 90 4.60 -8.04 -3.50
CA ASN A 90 5.20 -8.78 -4.61
C ASN A 90 6.69 -8.41 -4.77
N PRO A 91 7.63 -9.34 -4.55
CA PRO A 91 9.05 -9.06 -4.72
C PRO A 91 9.45 -8.78 -6.18
N GLU A 92 8.71 -9.31 -7.17
CA GLU A 92 9.04 -9.15 -8.59
C GLU A 92 8.89 -7.70 -9.07
N THR A 93 7.85 -7.01 -8.58
CA THR A 93 7.53 -5.65 -9.01
C THR A 93 7.92 -4.59 -7.99
N ALA A 94 8.38 -4.97 -6.79
CA ALA A 94 8.65 -4.04 -5.69
C ALA A 94 9.55 -2.86 -6.08
N ALA A 95 10.60 -3.09 -6.87
CA ALA A 95 11.49 -2.02 -7.31
C ALA A 95 10.82 -1.06 -8.31
N GLU A 96 10.07 -1.60 -9.28
CA GLU A 96 9.35 -0.80 -10.27
C GLU A 96 8.21 -0.01 -9.62
N ASP A 97 7.41 -0.67 -8.77
CA ASP A 97 6.31 -0.04 -8.03
C ASP A 97 6.83 1.06 -7.10
N ALA A 98 7.95 0.85 -6.40
CA ALA A 98 8.57 1.86 -5.55
C ALA A 98 9.14 3.04 -6.35
N ALA A 99 9.75 2.78 -7.52
CA ALA A 99 10.26 3.84 -8.40
C ALA A 99 9.13 4.67 -9.02
N ALA A 100 7.99 4.05 -9.35
CA ALA A 100 6.81 4.71 -9.89
C ALA A 100 5.96 5.44 -8.83
N ALA A 101 6.20 5.20 -7.54
CA ALA A 101 5.52 5.90 -6.45
C ALA A 101 5.79 7.41 -6.53
N ALA A 102 4.78 8.24 -6.30
CA ALA A 102 4.92 9.69 -6.37
C ALA A 102 5.71 10.27 -5.16
N PRO A 103 6.23 11.50 -5.26
CA PRO A 103 6.81 12.20 -4.11
C PRO A 103 5.85 12.19 -2.92
N GLY A 104 6.33 11.87 -1.72
CA GLY A 104 5.53 11.81 -0.50
C GLY A 104 4.64 10.59 -0.35
N THR A 105 4.73 9.59 -1.24
CA THR A 105 4.01 8.32 -1.06
C THR A 105 4.48 7.59 0.20
N VAL A 106 3.52 7.05 0.94
CA VAL A 106 3.76 6.13 2.06
C VAL A 106 3.79 4.70 1.53
N ILE A 107 4.88 3.99 1.79
CA ILE A 107 5.11 2.63 1.33
C ILE A 107 5.02 1.68 2.53
N VAL A 108 4.06 0.77 2.51
CA VAL A 108 3.98 -0.37 3.43
C VAL A 108 4.62 -1.57 2.75
N LEU A 109 5.73 -2.04 3.28
CA LEU A 109 6.54 -3.10 2.69
C LEU A 109 6.49 -4.34 3.58
N ASN A 110 6.19 -5.50 2.99
CA ASN A 110 6.44 -6.79 3.65
C ASN A 110 7.95 -6.98 3.83
N ASP A 111 8.42 -7.13 5.07
CA ASP A 111 9.85 -7.25 5.41
C ASP A 111 10.56 -8.47 4.81
N GLN A 112 9.81 -9.45 4.32
CA GLN A 112 10.34 -10.59 3.57
C GLN A 112 10.86 -10.20 2.18
N ILE A 113 10.50 -9.01 1.69
CA ILE A 113 10.97 -8.45 0.43
C ILE A 113 12.17 -7.57 0.72
N LYS A 114 13.26 -7.78 -0.02
CA LYS A 114 14.42 -6.88 0.03
C LYS A 114 13.94 -5.46 -0.28
N ILE A 115 14.24 -4.53 0.64
CA ILE A 115 13.88 -3.12 0.47
C ILE A 115 14.44 -2.64 -0.88
N PRO A 116 13.58 -2.23 -1.83
CA PRO A 116 14.04 -1.73 -3.11
C PRO A 116 14.72 -0.36 -2.94
N PRO A 117 15.46 0.13 -3.94
CA PRO A 117 15.84 1.54 -3.98
C PRO A 117 14.57 2.41 -3.93
N VAL A 118 14.45 3.25 -2.90
CA VAL A 118 13.32 4.16 -2.71
C VAL A 118 13.84 5.59 -2.72
N PRO A 119 13.21 6.52 -3.47
CA PRO A 119 13.60 7.93 -3.43
C PRO A 119 13.39 8.55 -2.04
N ASP A 120 14.28 9.45 -1.63
CA ASP A 120 14.38 9.99 -0.26
C ASP A 120 13.14 10.74 0.27
N ASP A 121 12.29 11.20 -0.64
CA ASP A 121 11.04 11.91 -0.38
C ASP A 121 9.82 10.96 -0.30
N ARG A 122 10.03 9.64 -0.25
CA ARG A 122 9.00 8.64 0.10
C ARG A 122 9.27 8.08 1.50
N VAL A 123 8.23 7.64 2.19
CA VAL A 123 8.35 7.08 3.55
C VAL A 123 8.10 5.59 3.50
N VAL A 124 9.03 4.78 4.01
CA VAL A 124 8.91 3.31 4.02
C VAL A 124 8.65 2.81 5.42
N TYR A 125 7.58 2.04 5.58
CA TYR A 125 7.29 1.22 6.75
C TYR A 125 7.51 -0.25 6.40
N ALA A 126 8.66 -0.80 6.79
CA ALA A 126 8.90 -2.24 6.71
C ALA A 126 8.14 -2.94 7.85
N VAL A 127 7.18 -3.78 7.50
CA VAL A 127 6.30 -4.48 8.44
C VAL A 127 6.77 -5.92 8.61
N PRO A 128 6.99 -6.40 9.84
CA PRO A 128 7.43 -7.76 10.10
C PRO A 128 6.31 -8.79 9.96
N MET A 129 5.71 -8.88 8.77
CA MET A 129 4.49 -9.64 8.53
C MET A 129 4.67 -11.13 8.80
N LYS A 130 5.86 -11.68 8.51
CA LYS A 130 6.16 -13.08 8.85
C LYS A 130 6.16 -13.30 10.36
N ALA A 131 6.86 -12.46 11.11
CA ALA A 131 6.90 -12.58 12.57
C ALA A 131 5.52 -12.39 13.22
N LEU A 132 4.66 -11.55 12.61
CA LEU A 132 3.29 -11.33 13.05
C LEU A 132 2.36 -12.53 12.76
N ILE A 133 2.56 -13.24 11.65
CA ILE A 133 1.70 -14.38 11.29
C ILE A 133 2.14 -15.70 11.91
N ASP A 134 3.44 -15.89 12.16
CA ASP A 134 4.01 -17.12 12.72
C ASP A 134 3.30 -17.62 14.00
N PRO A 135 2.95 -16.78 15.00
CA PRO A 135 2.25 -17.25 16.20
C PRO A 135 0.74 -17.50 15.99
N ILE A 136 0.14 -17.05 14.88
CA ILE A 136 -1.31 -17.15 14.63
C ILE A 136 -1.68 -18.52 14.07
N THR A 137 -0.83 -19.07 13.19
CA THR A 137 -1.12 -20.36 12.57
C THR A 137 0.14 -21.06 12.05
N THR A 138 0.13 -22.39 12.15
CA THR A 138 1.12 -23.28 11.54
C THR A 138 0.68 -23.82 10.18
N ASP A 139 -0.59 -23.65 9.80
CA ASP A 139 -1.11 -24.10 8.50
C ASP A 139 -0.61 -23.19 7.37
N VAL A 140 0.08 -23.78 6.40
CA VAL A 140 0.72 -23.05 5.29
C VAL A 140 -0.30 -22.34 4.40
N LYS A 141 -1.46 -22.96 4.15
CA LYS A 141 -2.51 -22.36 3.31
C LYS A 141 -3.15 -21.19 4.04
N LEU A 142 -3.47 -21.36 5.32
CA LEU A 142 -4.05 -20.29 6.13
C LEU A 142 -3.08 -19.12 6.29
N ARG A 143 -1.79 -19.41 6.53
CA ARG A 143 -0.74 -18.39 6.59
C ARG A 143 -0.69 -17.54 5.32
N ARG A 144 -0.78 -18.18 4.14
CA ARG A 144 -0.80 -17.48 2.84
C ARG A 144 -1.98 -16.54 2.68
N LEU A 145 -3.16 -16.91 3.21
CA LEU A 145 -4.37 -16.09 3.10
C LEU A 145 -4.36 -14.94 4.12
N VAL A 146 -4.02 -15.24 5.37
CA VAL A 146 -4.12 -14.30 6.49
C VAL A 146 -3.02 -13.24 6.46
N ILE A 147 -1.85 -13.51 5.87
CA ILE A 147 -0.79 -12.50 5.77
C ILE A 147 -1.26 -11.19 5.08
N ASN A 148 -2.20 -11.27 4.14
CA ASN A 148 -2.77 -10.10 3.47
C ASN A 148 -3.65 -9.25 4.42
N MET A 149 -4.19 -9.82 5.50
CA MET A 149 -4.93 -9.05 6.50
C MET A 149 -4.02 -8.17 7.36
N ILE A 150 -2.71 -8.44 7.39
CA ILE A 150 -1.78 -7.64 8.18
C ILE A 150 -1.66 -6.22 7.60
N TYR A 151 -1.54 -6.07 6.28
CA TYR A 151 -1.51 -4.72 5.70
C TYR A 151 -2.83 -3.98 5.85
N VAL A 152 -3.97 -4.69 5.96
CA VAL A 152 -5.25 -4.06 6.29
C VAL A 152 -5.19 -3.44 7.69
N GLY A 153 -4.68 -4.18 8.67
CA GLY A 153 -4.51 -3.68 10.03
C GLY A 153 -3.47 -2.57 10.17
N VAL A 154 -2.41 -2.59 9.36
CA VAL A 154 -1.39 -1.51 9.34
C VAL A 154 -1.93 -0.22 8.74
N LEU A 155 -2.86 -0.30 7.80
CA LEU A 155 -3.44 0.86 7.12
C LEU A 155 -4.67 1.47 7.83
N ALA A 156 -5.23 0.77 8.81
CA ALA A 156 -6.39 1.21 9.60
C ALA A 156 -5.96 2.12 10.76
#